data_AF-A0A5B8WBF3-F1
#
_entry.id   AF-A0A5B8WBF3-F1
#
_cell.length_a   1.000
_cell.length_b   1.000
_cell.length_c   1.000
_cell.angle_alpha   90.00
_cell.angle_beta   90.00
_cell.angle_gamma   90.00
#
_symmetry.space_group_name_H-M   'P 1'
#
loop_
_entity.id
_entity.type
_entity.pdbx_description
1 polymer ?
#
loop_
_entity_poly.entity_id
_entity_poly.type
_entity_poly.pdbx_seq_one_letter_code
_entity_poly.pdbx_strand_id
1 'polypeptide(L)'
;MQKLPGRLECEFYNTGGEGVAYHDSDSTNNGSGRLNPANGTFLNEFRMQEGVDISYTKAHDHIDDNPYNKVPRDMNKFYVGWTQPGEWINYTVKVSKSGTYTIGVLYTSNGDGAISIDVDGKDATAPMKIASTHDNQDTTAWRQWHHWNASDSIGSITLTKGIHVLKLHIVANGNMNLDYLNFK
;
A
#
# COMPACT_ATOMS: atom_id res chain seq x y z
N MET A 1 -16.58 -0.80 -0.43
CA MET A 1 -16.29 -2.05 0.30
C MET A 1 -15.71 -3.06 -0.68
N GLN A 2 -14.48 -3.48 -0.42
CA GLN A 2 -13.71 -4.37 -1.29
C GLN A 2 -14.11 -5.85 -1.02
N LYS A 3 -13.96 -6.75 -2.00
CA LYS A 3 -14.42 -8.15 -1.89
C LYS A 3 -13.24 -9.11 -1.97
N LEU A 4 -13.24 -10.14 -1.12
CA LEU A 4 -12.22 -11.19 -1.09
C LEU A 4 -12.82 -12.58 -1.40
N PRO A 5 -12.08 -13.51 -2.04
CA PRO A 5 -10.73 -13.33 -2.60
C PRO A 5 -10.68 -12.35 -3.77
N GLY A 6 -9.50 -11.82 -4.05
CA GLY A 6 -9.27 -10.77 -5.04
C GLY A 6 -8.35 -9.66 -4.52
N ARG A 7 -8.38 -8.53 -5.21
CA ARG A 7 -7.57 -7.36 -4.88
C ARG A 7 -8.20 -6.54 -3.74
N LEU A 8 -7.33 -6.07 -2.87
CA LEU A 8 -7.55 -5.00 -1.92
C LEU A 8 -6.62 -3.85 -2.31
N GLU A 9 -7.17 -2.80 -2.91
CA GLU A 9 -6.46 -1.57 -3.25
C GLU A 9 -6.18 -0.79 -1.95
N CYS A 10 -4.91 -0.46 -1.69
CA CYS A 10 -4.45 0.09 -0.41
C CYS A 10 -4.92 1.54 -0.19
N GLU A 11 -5.08 2.31 -1.26
CA GLU A 11 -5.56 3.69 -1.22
C GLU A 11 -7.07 3.81 -0.89
N PHE A 12 -7.83 2.73 -1.10
CA PHE A 12 -9.28 2.67 -0.84
C PHE A 12 -9.60 2.10 0.55
N TYR A 13 -8.93 2.67 1.56
CA TYR A 13 -9.16 2.40 2.98
C TYR A 13 -10.44 3.06 3.50
N ASN A 14 -10.87 2.66 4.70
CA ASN A 14 -12.07 3.20 5.35
C ASN A 14 -12.00 4.73 5.53
N THR A 15 -13.15 5.39 5.68
CA THR A 15 -13.22 6.77 6.15
C THR A 15 -13.42 6.80 7.67
N GLY A 16 -12.99 7.87 8.33
CA GLY A 16 -13.08 8.01 9.79
C GLY A 16 -11.98 8.87 10.41
N GLY A 17 -10.89 9.11 9.68
CA GLY A 17 -9.78 9.95 10.13
C GLY A 17 -8.77 9.21 11.02
N GLU A 18 -7.80 9.99 11.48
CA GLU A 18 -6.71 9.59 12.35
C GLU A 18 -7.21 8.93 13.66
N GLY A 19 -6.59 7.82 14.06
CA GLY A 19 -6.96 7.02 15.22
C GLY A 19 -8.21 6.14 15.04
N VAL A 20 -8.92 6.26 13.91
CA VAL A 20 -10.15 5.50 13.61
C VAL A 20 -10.01 4.65 12.36
N ALA A 21 -9.74 5.29 11.22
CA ALA A 21 -9.61 4.63 9.93
C ALA A 21 -8.15 4.32 9.57
N TYR A 22 -7.22 5.11 10.11
CA TYR A 22 -5.78 4.92 9.96
C TYR A 22 -5.06 5.54 11.16
N HIS A 23 -3.78 5.22 11.29
CA HIS A 23 -2.80 6.02 12.02
C HIS A 23 -1.66 6.31 11.07
N ASP A 24 -1.39 7.59 10.88
CA ASP A 24 -0.23 8.10 10.15
C ASP A 24 0.70 8.86 11.11
N SER A 25 2.01 8.78 10.88
CA SER A 25 3.01 9.41 11.74
C SER A 25 3.04 10.93 11.59
N ASP A 26 2.46 11.45 10.51
CA ASP A 26 2.18 12.87 10.35
C ASP A 26 0.72 13.14 9.95
N SER A 27 0.34 14.42 10.02
CA SER A 27 -1.04 14.84 9.76
C SER A 27 -1.31 15.25 8.31
N THR A 28 -0.34 15.10 7.41
CA THR A 28 -0.39 15.67 6.07
C THR A 28 0.01 14.65 5.03
N ASN A 29 -0.95 14.25 4.19
CA ASN A 29 -0.68 13.44 3.00
C ASN A 29 0.46 14.04 2.14
N ASN A 30 1.67 13.49 2.28
CA ASN A 30 2.90 13.91 1.64
C ASN A 30 2.85 13.78 0.12
N GLY A 31 2.01 12.88 -0.40
CA GLY A 31 1.70 12.77 -1.81
C GLY A 31 0.72 13.86 -2.26
N SER A 32 -0.57 13.63 -2.07
CA SER A 32 -1.66 14.45 -2.61
C SER A 32 -1.84 15.80 -1.89
N GLY A 33 -1.44 15.90 -0.62
CA GLY A 33 -1.50 17.14 0.17
C GLY A 33 -0.25 18.01 0.07
N ARG A 34 0.86 17.50 -0.50
CA ARG A 34 2.15 18.22 -0.54
C ARG A 34 2.89 18.09 -1.88
N LEU A 35 3.18 16.88 -2.34
CA LEU A 35 3.95 16.65 -3.57
C LEU A 35 3.16 16.99 -4.83
N ASN A 36 1.92 16.51 -4.93
CA ASN A 36 1.05 16.78 -6.08
C ASN A 36 0.49 18.22 -6.00
N PRO A 37 0.35 18.92 -7.13
CA PRO A 37 -0.21 20.27 -7.10
C PRO A 37 -1.74 20.25 -6.87
N ALA A 38 -2.20 20.97 -5.85
CA ALA A 38 -3.62 21.20 -5.56
C ALA A 38 -4.25 22.12 -6.63
N ASN A 39 -4.71 21.52 -7.71
CA ASN A 39 -5.19 22.21 -8.92
C ASN A 39 -6.60 21.78 -9.37
N GLY A 40 -7.37 21.15 -8.47
CA GLY A 40 -8.73 20.67 -8.69
C GLY A 40 -8.85 19.33 -9.44
N THR A 41 -7.73 18.68 -9.78
CA THR A 41 -7.78 17.39 -10.50
C THR A 41 -7.87 16.21 -9.53
N PHE A 42 -8.69 15.22 -9.90
CA PHE A 42 -8.95 14.04 -9.08
C PHE A 42 -7.67 13.28 -8.69
N LEU A 43 -6.73 13.11 -9.62
CA LEU A 43 -5.48 12.38 -9.34
C LEU A 43 -4.59 13.12 -8.34
N ASN A 44 -4.54 14.46 -8.41
CA ASN A 44 -3.69 15.22 -7.51
C ASN A 44 -4.29 15.36 -6.11
N GLU A 45 -5.61 15.45 -6.01
CA GLU A 45 -6.31 15.81 -4.78
C GLU A 45 -6.98 14.61 -4.07
N PHE A 46 -6.74 13.39 -4.55
CA PHE A 46 -7.34 12.20 -3.99
C PHE A 46 -6.99 12.04 -2.50
N ARG A 47 -8.01 12.20 -1.64
CA ARG A 47 -7.89 12.15 -0.17
C ARG A 47 -6.81 13.08 0.39
N MET A 48 -6.53 14.21 -0.28
CA MET A 48 -5.48 15.14 0.13
C MET A 48 -5.71 15.81 1.50
N GLN A 49 -6.93 15.72 2.03
CA GLN A 49 -7.33 16.26 3.34
C GLN A 49 -7.28 15.22 4.47
N GLU A 50 -6.79 14.02 4.18
CA GLU A 50 -6.57 12.94 5.14
C GLU A 50 -5.07 12.77 5.42
N GLY A 51 -4.71 12.02 6.46
CA GLY A 51 -3.32 11.80 6.87
C GLY A 51 -2.57 10.81 5.98
N VAL A 52 -3.19 9.69 5.59
CA VAL A 52 -2.49 8.64 4.81
C VAL A 52 -1.87 9.20 3.54
N ASP A 53 -0.57 8.98 3.42
CA ASP A 53 0.23 9.38 2.28
C ASP A 53 -0.16 8.63 1.00
N ILE A 54 -0.74 9.35 0.04
CA ILE A 54 -1.18 8.78 -1.25
C ILE A 54 -0.67 9.62 -2.40
N SER A 55 -0.08 8.95 -3.38
CA SER A 55 0.23 9.50 -4.69
C SER A 55 -0.26 8.54 -5.76
N TYR A 56 0.14 8.78 -7.01
CA TYR A 56 -0.22 7.95 -8.14
C TYR A 56 0.94 7.82 -9.12
N THR A 57 0.94 6.74 -9.92
CA THR A 57 1.99 6.43 -10.90
C THR A 57 2.03 7.44 -12.04
N LYS A 58 3.24 7.90 -12.38
CA LYS A 58 3.51 8.99 -13.34
C LYS A 58 4.52 8.56 -14.39
N ALA A 59 4.24 8.93 -15.65
CA ALA A 59 5.11 8.65 -16.79
C ALA A 59 6.08 9.78 -17.14
N HIS A 60 5.88 11.00 -16.59
CA HIS A 60 6.83 12.07 -16.84
C HIS A 60 8.12 11.79 -16.08
N ASP A 61 9.25 12.26 -16.63
CA ASP A 61 10.58 12.14 -16.03
C ASP A 61 11.03 10.69 -15.70
N HIS A 62 10.40 9.70 -16.33
CA HIS A 62 10.64 8.28 -16.07
C HIS A 62 10.54 7.94 -14.57
N ILE A 63 9.52 8.47 -13.89
CA ILE A 63 9.28 8.19 -12.47
C ILE A 63 8.87 6.72 -12.33
N ASP A 64 7.69 6.35 -12.84
CA ASP A 64 7.13 5.01 -12.67
C ASP A 64 7.18 4.16 -13.96
N ASP A 65 7.62 4.72 -15.08
CA ASP A 65 7.91 4.04 -16.36
C ASP A 65 9.43 3.95 -16.61
N ASN A 66 10.15 3.44 -15.62
CA ASN A 66 11.61 3.30 -15.67
C ASN A 66 12.04 1.85 -15.96
N PRO A 67 13.27 1.64 -16.48
CA PRO A 67 13.77 0.30 -16.84
C PRO A 67 14.14 -0.58 -15.63
N TYR A 68 14.12 -0.04 -14.41
CA TYR A 68 14.45 -0.75 -13.17
C TYR A 68 13.22 -1.36 -12.48
N ASN A 69 12.02 -1.09 -13.01
CA ASN A 69 10.82 -1.82 -12.65
C ASN A 69 11.01 -3.32 -12.90
N LYS A 70 10.77 -4.11 -11.85
CA LYS A 70 10.80 -5.59 -11.91
C LYS A 70 9.52 -6.15 -12.55
N VAL A 71 8.43 -5.38 -12.51
CA VAL A 71 7.16 -5.69 -13.19
C VAL A 71 6.59 -4.45 -13.89
N PRO A 72 5.83 -4.60 -14.99
CA PRO A 72 5.18 -3.46 -15.66
C PRO A 72 4.20 -2.71 -14.75
N ARG A 73 4.01 -1.41 -15.03
CA ARG A 73 3.01 -0.58 -14.34
C ARG A 73 2.11 0.19 -15.28
N ASP A 74 0.84 0.17 -14.91
CA ASP A 74 -0.14 1.11 -15.44
C ASP A 74 0.10 2.48 -14.79
N MET A 75 -0.05 3.52 -15.60
CA MET A 75 0.04 4.90 -15.15
C MET A 75 -1.29 5.39 -14.58
N ASN A 76 -1.25 6.47 -13.80
CA ASN A 76 -2.42 7.04 -13.12
C ASN A 76 -3.12 6.05 -12.17
N LYS A 77 -2.34 5.18 -11.51
CA LYS A 77 -2.79 4.27 -10.46
C LYS A 77 -2.33 4.79 -9.12
N PHE A 78 -3.25 4.91 -8.17
CA PHE A 78 -2.91 5.34 -6.83
C PHE A 78 -2.08 4.29 -6.10
N TYR A 79 -1.40 4.73 -5.05
CA TYR A 79 -0.74 3.86 -4.09
C TYR A 79 -0.61 4.61 -2.76
N VAL A 80 -0.60 3.85 -1.67
CA VAL A 80 -0.11 4.36 -0.38
C VAL A 80 1.40 4.42 -0.44
N GLY A 81 2.02 5.51 0.01
CA GLY A 81 3.47 5.71 0.00
C GLY A 81 3.98 6.22 1.33
N TRP A 82 5.26 6.64 1.39
CA TRP A 82 5.91 7.29 2.55
C TRP A 82 5.80 6.56 3.91
N THR A 83 5.32 5.32 3.88
CA THR A 83 5.00 4.50 5.04
C THR A 83 6.11 4.50 6.09
N GLN A 84 5.75 4.55 7.37
CA GLN A 84 6.66 4.45 8.51
C GLN A 84 6.27 3.31 9.45
N PRO A 85 7.25 2.66 10.12
CA PRO A 85 6.94 1.67 11.15
C PRO A 85 6.03 2.23 12.24
N GLY A 86 4.98 1.49 12.58
CA GLY A 86 3.97 1.87 13.57
C GLY A 86 2.66 2.40 12.97
N GLU A 87 2.67 2.79 11.69
CA GLU A 87 1.46 3.20 10.98
C GLU A 87 0.53 2.02 10.68
N TRP A 88 -0.77 2.31 10.58
CA TRP A 88 -1.76 1.30 10.21
C TRP A 88 -2.94 1.87 9.44
N ILE A 89 -3.60 1.02 8.65
CA ILE A 89 -4.72 1.39 7.77
C ILE A 89 -5.82 0.32 7.86
N ASN A 90 -7.07 0.74 8.11
CA ASN A 90 -8.23 -0.15 8.22
C ASN A 90 -9.00 -0.27 6.89
N TYR A 91 -9.42 -1.50 6.57
CA TYR A 91 -10.25 -1.83 5.42
C TYR A 91 -11.44 -2.68 5.85
N THR A 92 -12.66 -2.22 5.58
CA THR A 92 -13.85 -3.07 5.68
C THR A 92 -13.99 -3.87 4.38
N VAL A 93 -13.93 -5.19 4.49
CA VAL A 93 -13.99 -6.13 3.37
C VAL A 93 -15.16 -7.08 3.51
N LYS A 94 -15.65 -7.58 2.36
CA LYS A 94 -16.60 -8.69 2.32
C LYS A 94 -15.92 -9.95 1.80
N VAL A 95 -15.75 -10.92 2.68
CA VAL A 95 -15.20 -12.23 2.36
C VAL A 95 -16.34 -13.13 1.87
N SER A 96 -16.23 -13.58 0.62
CA SER A 96 -17.29 -14.34 -0.06
C SER A 96 -17.32 -15.83 0.31
N LYS A 97 -16.19 -16.39 0.76
CA LYS A 97 -15.99 -17.81 1.11
C LYS A 97 -15.05 -17.91 2.31
N SER A 98 -15.29 -18.82 3.26
CA SER A 98 -14.30 -19.07 4.32
C SER A 98 -13.11 -19.83 3.74
N GLY A 99 -11.90 -19.52 4.19
CA GLY A 99 -10.70 -20.25 3.77
C GLY A 99 -9.40 -19.60 4.22
N THR A 100 -8.30 -20.29 3.93
CA THR A 100 -6.95 -19.73 4.03
C THR A 100 -6.55 -19.21 2.65
N TYR A 101 -6.12 -17.96 2.60
CA TYR A 101 -5.72 -17.25 1.40
C TYR A 101 -4.22 -17.02 1.41
N THR A 102 -3.58 -17.18 0.26
CA THR A 102 -2.22 -16.66 0.05
C THR A 102 -2.31 -15.17 -0.21
N ILE A 103 -1.44 -14.38 0.43
CA ILE A 103 -1.36 -12.93 0.24
C ILE A 103 -0.24 -12.62 -0.73
N GLY A 104 -0.58 -11.99 -1.84
CA GLY A 104 0.36 -11.30 -2.73
C GLY A 104 0.29 -9.79 -2.56
N VAL A 105 1.26 -9.08 -3.14
CA VAL A 105 1.39 -7.62 -3.05
C VAL A 105 2.03 -7.05 -4.32
N LEU A 106 1.59 -5.85 -4.74
CA LEU A 106 2.27 -5.00 -5.72
C LEU A 106 2.80 -3.75 -5.00
N TYR A 107 4.12 -3.53 -5.06
CA TYR A 107 4.80 -2.57 -4.18
C TYR A 107 6.10 -2.02 -4.77
N THR A 108 6.65 -1.03 -4.08
CA THR A 108 8.08 -0.64 -4.09
C THR A 108 8.60 -0.66 -2.65
N SER A 109 9.91 -0.80 -2.45
CA SER A 109 10.54 -0.73 -1.13
C SER A 109 12.01 -0.35 -1.25
N ASN A 110 12.43 0.82 -0.74
CA ASN A 110 13.83 1.25 -0.84
C ASN A 110 14.79 0.48 0.12
N GLY A 111 14.23 -0.32 1.02
CA GLY A 111 14.96 -1.28 1.86
C GLY A 111 14.13 -2.55 2.06
N ASP A 112 14.65 -3.54 2.77
CA ASP A 112 13.79 -4.64 3.24
C ASP A 112 12.81 -4.08 4.27
N GLY A 113 11.51 -4.39 4.13
CA GLY A 113 10.45 -3.97 5.04
C GLY A 113 9.62 -5.15 5.54
N ALA A 114 8.62 -4.85 6.36
CA ALA A 114 7.62 -5.84 6.75
C ALA A 114 6.25 -5.21 7.00
N ILE A 115 5.20 -5.98 6.72
CA ILE A 115 3.81 -5.63 7.03
C ILE A 115 3.13 -6.78 7.78
N SER A 116 2.06 -6.51 8.51
CA SER A 116 1.19 -7.55 9.11
C SER A 116 -0.28 -7.17 8.99
N ILE A 117 -1.18 -8.14 9.20
CA ILE A 117 -2.62 -7.91 9.14
C ILE A 117 -3.30 -8.46 10.39
N ASP A 118 -4.17 -7.63 10.99
CA ASP A 118 -5.17 -8.07 11.96
C ASP A 118 -6.51 -8.30 11.27
N VAL A 119 -7.31 -9.22 11.81
CA VAL A 119 -8.71 -9.43 11.44
C VAL A 119 -9.56 -9.18 12.67
N ASP A 120 -10.48 -8.21 12.57
CA ASP A 120 -11.41 -7.84 13.64
C ASP A 120 -10.70 -7.55 14.98
N GLY A 121 -9.56 -6.87 14.90
CA GLY A 121 -8.76 -6.46 16.06
C GLY A 121 -7.89 -7.57 16.67
N LYS A 122 -7.69 -8.69 15.97
CA LYS A 122 -6.80 -9.78 16.38
C LYS A 122 -5.75 -10.04 15.32
N ASP A 123 -4.49 -10.18 15.73
CA ASP A 123 -3.38 -10.59 14.87
C ASP A 123 -3.76 -11.82 14.04
N ALA A 124 -3.66 -11.70 12.72
CA ALA A 124 -4.03 -12.77 11.79
C ALA A 124 -2.85 -13.26 10.94
N THR A 125 -1.74 -12.50 10.91
CA THR A 125 -0.48 -12.89 10.27
C THR A 125 0.71 -12.61 11.19
N ALA A 126 1.78 -13.40 11.07
CA ALA A 126 3.09 -12.93 11.50
C ALA A 126 3.57 -11.77 10.60
N PRO A 127 4.62 -11.01 10.97
CA PRO A 127 5.25 -10.06 10.07
C PRO A 127 5.66 -10.73 8.74
N MET A 128 5.12 -10.22 7.64
CA MET A 128 5.38 -10.68 6.28
C MET A 128 6.45 -9.79 5.65
N LYS A 129 7.54 -10.38 5.19
CA LYS A 129 8.67 -9.65 4.60
C LYS A 129 8.27 -9.02 3.26
N ILE A 130 8.61 -7.74 3.10
CA ILE A 130 8.61 -7.02 1.82
C ILE A 130 10.07 -6.85 1.40
N ALA A 131 10.47 -7.50 0.31
CA ALA A 131 11.87 -7.50 -0.13
C ALA A 131 12.24 -6.18 -0.81
N SER A 132 13.46 -5.69 -0.60
CA SER A 132 13.91 -4.46 -1.25
C SER A 132 13.77 -4.49 -2.79
N THR A 133 13.31 -3.37 -3.35
CA THR A 133 13.32 -3.07 -4.78
C THR A 133 14.46 -2.15 -5.19
N HIS A 134 15.33 -1.78 -4.25
CA HIS A 134 16.53 -1.01 -4.52
C HIS A 134 17.38 -1.66 -5.61
N ASP A 135 17.89 -0.85 -6.53
CA ASP A 135 18.81 -1.27 -7.59
C ASP A 135 19.99 -0.30 -7.69
N ASN A 136 21.19 -0.81 -7.38
CA ASN A 136 22.44 -0.03 -7.43
C ASN A 136 22.81 0.42 -8.85
N GLN A 137 22.20 -0.18 -9.89
CA GLN A 137 22.40 0.25 -11.28
C GLN A 137 21.62 1.53 -11.59
N ASP A 138 20.62 1.89 -10.78
CA ASP A 138 19.95 3.18 -10.90
C ASP A 138 20.65 4.25 -10.06
N THR A 139 21.38 5.13 -10.75
CA THR A 139 22.11 6.23 -10.11
C THR A 139 21.21 7.41 -9.73
N THR A 140 19.93 7.41 -10.14
CA THR A 140 18.96 8.43 -9.75
C THR A 140 18.45 8.15 -8.34
N ALA A 141 19.05 8.82 -7.34
CA ALA A 141 18.80 8.55 -5.92
C ALA A 141 17.31 8.55 -5.52
N TRP A 142 16.51 9.50 -6.04
CA TRP A 142 15.08 9.61 -5.71
C TRP A 142 14.21 8.53 -6.39
N ARG A 143 14.70 7.87 -7.45
CA ARG A 143 13.91 6.89 -8.20
C ARG A 143 13.91 5.50 -7.56
N GLN A 144 14.72 5.28 -6.53
CA GLN A 144 14.77 4.03 -5.77
C GLN A 144 13.41 3.66 -5.13
N TRP A 145 12.54 4.63 -4.86
CA TRP A 145 11.17 4.41 -4.38
C TRP A 145 10.16 4.07 -5.51
N HIS A 146 10.59 4.01 -6.76
CA HIS A 146 9.75 3.82 -7.94
C HIS A 146 10.17 2.61 -8.78
N HIS A 147 10.89 1.64 -8.19
CA HIS A 147 11.15 0.34 -8.81
C HIS A 147 10.05 -0.65 -8.44
N TRP A 148 9.02 -0.77 -9.27
CA TRP A 148 7.85 -1.59 -8.98
C TRP A 148 8.12 -3.08 -9.07
N ASN A 149 7.62 -3.83 -8.10
CA ASN A 149 7.73 -5.27 -8.01
C ASN A 149 6.43 -5.91 -7.53
N ALA A 150 6.22 -7.17 -7.90
CA ALA A 150 5.12 -7.97 -7.37
C ALA A 150 5.66 -9.22 -6.65
N SER A 151 4.99 -9.63 -5.58
CA SER A 151 5.15 -10.96 -5.01
C SER A 151 3.79 -11.64 -4.95
N ASP A 152 3.70 -12.88 -5.41
CA ASP A 152 2.48 -13.67 -5.34
C ASP A 152 2.23 -14.30 -3.97
N SER A 153 3.26 -14.32 -3.11
CA SER A 153 3.20 -14.91 -1.77
C SER A 153 4.19 -14.22 -0.84
N ILE A 154 3.67 -13.44 0.08
CA ILE A 154 4.40 -12.87 1.23
C ILE A 154 3.96 -13.51 2.56
N GLY A 155 2.87 -14.28 2.54
CA GLY A 155 2.31 -14.97 3.69
C GLY A 155 0.91 -15.53 3.39
N SER A 156 0.22 -15.97 4.44
CA SER A 156 -1.15 -16.47 4.35
C SER A 156 -2.02 -15.98 5.50
N ILE A 157 -3.33 -15.98 5.28
CA ILE A 157 -4.33 -15.50 6.25
C ILE A 157 -5.59 -16.36 6.19
N THR A 158 -6.17 -16.67 7.35
CA THR A 158 -7.44 -17.40 7.42
C THR A 158 -8.58 -16.43 7.69
N LEU A 159 -9.59 -16.43 6.82
CA LEU A 159 -10.78 -15.58 6.94
C LEU A 159 -12.04 -16.43 6.92
N THR A 160 -13.07 -15.99 7.65
CA THR A 160 -14.41 -16.58 7.55
C THR A 160 -15.24 -15.79 6.54
N LYS A 161 -16.27 -16.44 5.96
CA LYS A 161 -17.24 -15.74 5.11
C LYS A 161 -17.98 -14.71 5.95
N GLY A 162 -17.96 -13.45 5.55
CA GLY A 162 -18.56 -12.38 6.33
C GLY A 162 -18.04 -11.00 5.95
N ILE A 163 -18.40 -10.02 6.77
CA ILE A 163 -17.80 -8.70 6.75
C ILE A 163 -16.75 -8.69 7.84
N HIS A 164 -15.54 -8.23 7.51
CA HIS A 164 -14.41 -8.14 8.43
C HIS A 164 -13.74 -6.78 8.30
N VAL A 165 -13.11 -6.33 9.37
CA VAL A 165 -12.15 -5.23 9.33
C VAL A 165 -10.75 -5.83 9.29
N LEU A 166 -10.03 -5.55 8.20
CA LEU A 166 -8.61 -5.84 8.10
C LEU A 166 -7.83 -4.59 8.50
N LYS A 167 -6.91 -4.73 9.45
CA LYS A 167 -5.95 -3.66 9.77
C LYS A 167 -4.59 -4.05 9.21
N LEU A 168 -4.12 -3.31 8.21
CA LEU A 168 -2.77 -3.43 7.68
C LEU A 168 -1.83 -2.60 8.56
N HIS A 169 -0.75 -3.21 9.06
CA HIS A 169 0.29 -2.54 9.82
C HIS A 169 1.58 -2.43 9.00
N ILE A 170 2.26 -1.31 9.13
CA ILE A 170 3.65 -1.15 8.69
C ILE A 170 4.56 -1.50 9.87
N VAL A 171 5.31 -2.60 9.74
CA VAL A 171 6.02 -3.22 10.88
C VAL A 171 7.48 -2.79 10.95
N ALA A 172 8.21 -2.85 9.83
CA ALA A 172 9.65 -2.60 9.81
C ALA A 172 10.07 -1.77 8.60
N ASN A 173 11.03 -0.87 8.84
CA ASN A 173 11.67 0.09 7.92
C ASN A 173 10.78 1.05 7.13
N GLY A 174 9.50 0.74 6.90
CA GLY A 174 8.62 1.59 6.11
C GLY A 174 9.18 1.80 4.71
N ASN A 175 9.09 3.03 4.19
CA ASN A 175 9.64 3.45 2.89
C ASN A 175 9.17 2.56 1.72
N MET A 176 7.97 2.03 1.85
CA MET A 176 7.28 1.24 0.85
C MET A 176 6.19 2.07 0.17
N ASN A 177 6.02 1.87 -1.13
CA ASN A 177 4.76 2.17 -1.80
C ASN A 177 3.96 0.87 -1.92
N LEU A 178 2.68 0.89 -1.56
CA LEU A 178 1.76 -0.26 -1.64
C LEU A 178 0.60 0.12 -2.56
N ASP A 179 0.50 -0.56 -3.71
CA ASP A 179 -0.64 -0.41 -4.63
C ASP A 179 -1.80 -1.27 -4.13
N TYR A 180 -1.65 -2.60 -4.20
CA TYR A 180 -2.66 -3.52 -3.70
C TYR A 180 -2.07 -4.74 -3.00
N LEU A 181 -2.90 -5.33 -2.15
CA LEU A 181 -2.77 -6.72 -1.70
C LEU A 181 -3.70 -7.60 -2.52
N ASN A 182 -3.34 -8.86 -2.74
CA ASN A 182 -4.18 -9.80 -3.46
C ASN A 182 -4.31 -11.12 -2.70
N PHE A 183 -5.54 -11.54 -2.43
CA PHE A 183 -5.87 -12.72 -1.65
C PHE A 183 -6.33 -13.83 -2.60
N LYS A 184 -5.56 -14.91 -2.70
CA LYS A 184 -5.81 -16.05 -3.62
C LYS A 184 -6.21 -17.30 -2.86
#